data_AF-A0A383CYT9-F1
#
_entry.id   AF-A0A383CYT9-F1
#
_cell.length_a   1.000
_cell.length_b   1.000
_cell.length_c   1.000
_cell.angle_alpha   90.00
_cell.angle_beta   90.00
_cell.angle_gamma   90.00
#
_symmetry.space_group_name_H-M   'P 1'
#
loop_
_entity.id
_entity.type
_entity.pdbx_description
1 polymer ?
#
loop_
_entity_poly.entity_id
_entity_poly.type
_entity_poly.pdbx_seq_one_letter_code
_entity_poly.pdbx_strand_id
1 'polypeptide(L)'
;MTVNRRQFAKVAGTATLAIAWQQACTEVGETGEVTVETVRTLLDAQGSRGIYESPDELERLRTAVRNMIRVQENLRDFPLDPDEQPLVVFWRG
;
A
#
# COMPACT_ATOMS: atom_id res chain seq x y z
N MET A 1 30.67 1.66 -4.78
CA MET A 1 29.60 2.50 -4.21
C MET A 1 29.28 1.97 -2.82
N THR A 2 29.69 2.65 -1.75
CA THR A 2 29.50 2.18 -0.36
C THR A 2 28.15 2.67 0.17
N VAL A 3 27.16 1.79 0.20
CA VAL A 3 25.84 2.09 0.75
C VAL A 3 25.95 2.22 2.28
N ASN A 4 25.63 3.38 2.83
CA ASN A 4 25.63 3.58 4.29
C ASN A 4 24.40 2.87 4.90
N ARG A 5 24.51 2.42 6.15
CA ARG A 5 23.48 1.71 6.94
C ARG A 5 22.10 2.40 6.89
N ARG A 6 22.05 3.73 6.84
CA ARG A 6 20.79 4.49 6.68
C ARG A 6 20.17 4.34 5.29
N GLN A 7 20.98 4.31 4.24
CA GLN A 7 20.52 4.08 2.87
C GLN A 7 20.10 2.62 2.68
N PHE A 8 20.83 1.67 3.29
CA PHE A 8 20.44 0.27 3.31
C PHE A 8 19.10 0.05 4.02
N ALA A 9 18.91 0.64 5.21
CA ALA A 9 17.65 0.57 5.94
C ALA A 9 16.48 1.19 5.16
N LYS A 10 16.74 2.28 4.43
CA LYS A 10 15.73 2.92 3.57
C LYS A 10 15.31 2.00 2.42
N VAL A 11 16.27 1.38 1.74
CA VAL A 11 16.00 0.46 0.61
C VAL A 11 15.34 -0.83 1.09
N ALA A 12 15.84 -1.41 2.19
CA ALA A 12 15.25 -2.60 2.80
C ALA A 12 13.82 -2.31 3.30
N GLY A 13 13.59 -1.19 3.97
CA GLY A 13 12.26 -0.77 4.43
C GLY A 13 11.27 -0.57 3.28
N THR A 14 11.71 0.00 2.15
CA THR A 14 10.85 0.13 0.96
C THR A 14 10.52 -1.21 0.31
N ALA A 15 11.46 -2.16 0.31
CA ALA A 15 11.22 -3.50 -0.21
C ALA A 15 10.22 -4.26 0.66
N THR A 16 10.36 -4.17 2.00
CA THR A 16 9.41 -4.76 2.95
C THR A 16 8.02 -4.15 2.81
N LEU A 17 7.91 -2.83 2.61
CA LEU A 17 6.63 -2.16 2.38
C LEU A 17 5.94 -2.66 1.11
N ALA A 18 6.68 -2.80 0.00
CA ALA A 18 6.12 -3.28 -1.26
C ALA A 18 5.61 -4.73 -1.15
N ILE A 19 6.35 -5.60 -0.46
CA ILE A 19 5.95 -7.00 -0.22
C ILE A 19 4.70 -7.05 0.67
N ALA A 20 4.68 -6.31 1.77
CA ALA A 20 3.54 -6.26 2.67
C ALA A 20 2.30 -5.66 1.98
N TRP A 21 2.47 -4.68 1.08
CA TRP A 21 1.38 -4.15 0.27
C TRP A 21 0.84 -5.20 -0.71
N GLN A 22 1.72 -5.94 -1.38
CA GLN A 22 1.29 -7.01 -2.28
C GLN A 22 0.52 -8.10 -1.53
N GLN A 23 0.97 -8.47 -0.33
CA GLN A 23 0.26 -9.41 0.54
C GLN A 23 -1.13 -8.88 0.91
N ALA A 24 -1.27 -7.61 1.26
CA ALA A 24 -2.57 -7.01 1.54
C ALA A 24 -3.50 -7.06 0.33
N CYS A 25 -3.00 -6.81 -0.89
CA CYS A 25 -3.79 -6.95 -2.11
C CYS A 25 -4.26 -8.40 -2.32
N THR A 26 -3.38 -9.39 -2.12
CA THR A 26 -3.75 -10.81 -2.20
C THR A 26 -4.84 -11.17 -1.18
N GLU A 27 -4.69 -10.74 0.08
CA GLU A 27 -5.68 -11.00 1.13
C GLU A 27 -7.06 -10.41 0.80
N VAL A 28 -7.10 -9.19 0.28
CA VAL A 28 -8.37 -8.55 -0.16
C VAL A 28 -8.96 -9.30 -1.35
N GLY A 29 -8.15 -9.72 -2.31
CA GLY A 29 -8.61 -10.49 -3.47
C GLY A 29 -9.17 -11.88 -3.09
N GLU A 30 -8.58 -12.55 -2.10
CA GLU A 30 -8.98 -13.90 -1.68
C GLU A 30 -10.11 -13.91 -0.64
N THR A 31 -10.07 -13.00 0.33
CA THR A 31 -10.93 -13.02 1.52
C THR A 31 -11.83 -11.80 1.65
N GLY A 32 -11.58 -10.75 0.87
CA GLY A 32 -12.25 -9.46 1.00
C GLY A 32 -11.75 -8.59 2.15
N GLU A 33 -10.83 -9.08 2.98
CA GLU A 33 -10.32 -8.44 4.19
C GLU A 33 -8.78 -8.39 4.21
N VAL A 34 -8.23 -7.57 5.11
CA VAL A 34 -6.78 -7.53 5.38
C VAL A 34 -6.55 -8.04 6.81
N THR A 35 -5.51 -8.83 6.99
CA THR A 35 -5.14 -9.34 8.32
C THR A 35 -4.51 -8.23 9.17
N VAL A 36 -4.70 -8.34 10.50
CA VAL A 36 -4.11 -7.40 11.46
C VAL A 36 -2.57 -7.42 11.39
N GLU A 37 -2.00 -8.58 11.11
CA GLU A 37 -0.55 -8.77 11.01
C GLU A 37 0.04 -8.07 9.77
N THR A 38 -0.64 -8.17 8.63
CA THR A 38 -0.27 -7.43 7.42
C THR A 38 -0.35 -5.91 7.63
N VAL A 39 -1.40 -5.41 8.29
CA VAL A 39 -1.51 -3.98 8.63
C VAL A 39 -0.39 -3.53 9.58
N ARG A 40 -0.04 -4.34 10.58
CA ARG A 40 1.08 -4.03 11.49
C ARG A 40 2.41 -3.98 10.76
N THR A 41 2.62 -4.90 9.81
CA THR A 41 3.85 -4.92 8.98
C THR A 41 3.94 -3.66 8.10
N LEU A 42 2.83 -3.21 7.52
CA LEU A 42 2.76 -1.95 6.78
C LEU A 42 3.10 -0.74 7.66
N LEU A 43 2.59 -0.71 8.90
CA LEU A 43 2.90 0.35 9.87
C LEU A 43 4.38 0.34 10.31
N ASP A 44 4.92 -0.83 10.62
CA ASP A 44 6.29 -0.98 11.11
C ASP A 44 7.32 -0.50 10.08
N ALA A 45 7.00 -0.63 8.78
CA ALA A 45 7.82 -0.08 7.71
C ALA A 45 7.87 1.47 7.69
N GLN A 46 6.88 2.13 8.30
CA GLN A 46 6.79 3.60 8.39
C GLN A 46 7.36 4.16 9.70
N GLY A 47 7.54 3.31 10.73
CA GLY A 47 8.17 3.67 12.00
C GLY A 47 7.29 3.32 13.21
N SER A 48 7.13 4.27 14.13
CA SER A 48 6.35 4.09 15.35
C SER A 48 4.87 3.86 15.05
N ARG A 49 4.23 2.93 15.78
CA ARG A 49 2.80 2.59 15.64
C ARG A 49 1.87 3.69 16.17
N GLY A 50 2.33 4.51 17.11
CA GLY A 50 1.58 5.67 17.61
C GLY A 50 0.15 5.34 18.06
N ILE A 51 -0.83 6.06 17.49
CA ILE A 51 -2.26 5.89 17.83
C ILE A 51 -2.81 4.50 17.49
N TYR A 52 -2.15 3.77 16.57
CA TYR A 52 -2.60 2.45 16.10
C TYR A 52 -2.21 1.30 17.04
N GLU A 53 -1.63 1.59 18.20
CA GLU A 53 -1.56 0.62 19.30
C GLU A 53 -2.94 0.33 19.90
N SER A 54 -3.86 1.29 19.82
CA SER A 54 -5.26 1.08 20.20
C SER A 54 -5.94 0.09 19.24
N PRO A 55 -6.61 -0.96 19.74
CA PRO A 55 -7.33 -1.91 18.89
C PRO A 55 -8.36 -1.25 17.96
N ASP A 56 -9.06 -0.23 18.46
CA ASP A 56 -10.09 0.47 17.69
C ASP A 56 -9.50 1.27 16.52
N GLU A 57 -8.35 1.93 16.75
CA GLU A 57 -7.65 2.67 15.70
C GLU A 57 -6.99 1.73 14.69
N LEU A 58 -6.49 0.58 15.15
CA LEU A 58 -5.95 -0.46 14.27
C LEU A 58 -7.02 -1.02 13.34
N GLU A 59 -8.24 -1.23 13.84
CA GLU A 59 -9.37 -1.69 13.03
C GLU A 59 -9.83 -0.65 12.00
N ARG A 60 -9.81 0.64 12.39
CA ARG A 60 -10.05 1.75 11.45
C ARG A 60 -9.01 1.77 10.34
N LEU A 61 -7.74 1.59 10.68
CA LEU A 61 -6.66 1.51 9.69
C LEU A 61 -6.85 0.31 8.77
N ARG A 62 -7.18 -0.86 9.31
CA ARG A 62 -7.47 -2.08 8.53
C ARG A 62 -8.58 -1.85 7.52
N THR A 63 -9.66 -1.21 7.95
CA THR A 63 -10.77 -0.78 7.07
C THR A 63 -10.29 0.19 5.99
N ALA A 64 -9.46 1.17 6.34
CA ALA A 64 -8.93 2.15 5.39
C ALA A 64 -8.02 1.49 4.34
N VAL A 65 -7.13 0.57 4.74
CA VAL A 65 -6.25 -0.18 3.83
C VAL A 65 -7.07 -1.02 2.86
N ARG A 66 -8.05 -1.77 3.35
CA ARG A 66 -8.98 -2.54 2.52
C ARG A 66 -9.70 -1.65 1.50
N ASN A 67 -10.23 -0.50 1.95
CA ASN A 67 -10.93 0.44 1.06
C ASN A 67 -10.00 1.01 -0.01
N MET A 68 -8.75 1.34 0.35
CA MET A 68 -7.75 1.83 -0.60
C MET A 68 -7.46 0.81 -1.70
N ILE A 69 -7.28 -0.46 -1.34
CA ILE A 69 -7.03 -1.54 -2.30
C ILE A 69 -8.20 -1.68 -3.27
N ARG A 70 -9.44 -1.73 -2.76
CA ARG A 70 -10.64 -1.80 -3.61
C ARG A 70 -10.77 -0.60 -4.55
N VAL A 71 -10.46 0.61 -4.07
CA VAL A 71 -10.47 1.81 -4.92
C VAL A 71 -9.42 1.69 -6.02
N GLN A 72 -8.21 1.21 -5.72
CA GLN A 72 -7.17 1.00 -6.72
C GLN A 72 -7.55 -0.04 -7.77
N GLU A 73 -8.20 -1.13 -7.36
CA GLU A 73 -8.73 -2.15 -8.26
C GLU A 73 -9.81 -1.54 -9.18
N ASN A 74 -10.79 -0.85 -8.61
CA ASN A 74 -11.84 -0.19 -9.38
C ASN A 74 -11.30 0.85 -10.38
N LEU A 75 -10.25 1.58 -10.00
CA LEU A 75 -9.60 2.55 -10.90
C LEU A 75 -8.83 1.87 -12.04
N ARG A 76 -8.28 0.68 -11.80
CA ARG A 76 -7.60 -0.11 -12.85
C ARG A 76 -8.58 -0.71 -13.84
N ASP A 77 -9.74 -1.13 -13.36
CA ASP A 77 -10.79 -1.75 -14.18
C ASP A 77 -11.71 -0.71 -14.83
N PHE A 78 -11.52 0.58 -14.53
CA PHE A 78 -12.32 1.64 -15.11
C PHE A 78 -12.11 1.67 -16.63
N PRO A 79 -13.17 1.48 -17.44
CA PRO A 79 -13.06 1.46 -18.88
C PRO A 79 -12.69 2.87 -19.36
N LEU A 80 -11.58 2.97 -20.09
CA LEU A 80 -11.19 4.19 -20.79
C LEU A 80 -11.68 4.11 -22.23
N ASP A 81 -12.31 5.18 -22.70
CA ASP A 81 -12.62 5.33 -24.12
C ASP A 81 -11.31 5.53 -24.90
N PRO A 82 -10.94 4.63 -25.82
CA PRO A 82 -9.70 4.77 -26.59
C PRO A 82 -9.69 6.01 -27.50
N ASP A 83 -10.85 6.53 -27.86
CA ASP A 83 -11.00 7.73 -28.70
C ASP A 83 -10.96 9.03 -27.88
N GLU A 84 -11.08 8.93 -26.56
CA GLU A 84 -10.99 10.09 -25.66
C GLU A 84 -9.51 10.43 -25.38
N GLN A 85 -9.10 11.62 -25.82
CA GLN A 85 -7.73 12.07 -25.59
C GLN A 85 -7.51 12.43 -24.11
N PRO A 86 -6.40 11.99 -23.49
CA PRO A 86 -6.08 12.34 -22.11
C PRO A 86 -5.85 13.85 -21.99
N LEU A 87 -6.50 14.48 -21.00
CA LEU A 87 -6.35 15.91 -20.68
C LEU A 87 -4.90 16.29 -20.31
N VAL A 88 -4.13 15.35 -19.74
CA VAL A 88 -2.75 15.56 -19.31
C VAL A 88 -1.93 14.32 -19.69
N VAL A 89 -0.85 14.52 -20.43
CA VAL A 89 0.12 13.48 -20.78
C VAL A 89 1.45 13.79 -20.13
N PHE A 90 1.97 12.84 -19.35
CA PHE A 90 3.31 12.92 -18.79
C PHE A 90 4.30 12.19 -19.71
N TRP A 91 5.16 12.94 -20.36
CA TRP A 91 6.27 12.39 -21.13
C TRP A 91 7.46 12.13 -20.20
N ARG A 92 8.01 10.91 -20.21
CA ARG A 92 9.35 10.66 -19.65
C ARG A 92 10.38 10.98 -20.74
N GLY A 93 11.09 12.09 -20.57
CA GLY A 93 12.34 12.40 -21.28
C GLY A 93 13.56 11.92 -20.49
#